data_AF-A0A955PV85-F1
#
_entry.id   AF-A0A955PV85-F1
#
_cell.length_a   1.000
_cell.length_b   1.000
_cell.length_c   1.000
_cell.angle_alpha   90.00
_cell.angle_beta   90.00
_cell.angle_gamma   90.00
#
_symmetry.space_group_name_H-M   'P 1'
#
loop_
_entity.id
_entity.type
_entity.pdbx_description
1 polymer ?
#
loop_
_entity_poly.entity_id
_entity_poly.type
_entity_poly.pdbx_seq_one_letter_code
_entity_poly.pdbx_strand_id
1 'polypeptide(L)' 'MALRRPDVWPQGDLALAVALREVKHLRVLPTRDEQQLLASDWAPWRSVAARILWAHYLAARGQCVPDNNGMRVLG' A
#
# COMPACT_ATOMS: atom_id res chain seq x y z
N MET A 1 13.89 4.91 26.29
CA MET A 1 14.40 4.13 25.14
C MET A 1 13.21 3.48 24.44
N ALA A 2 12.78 4.02 23.30
CA ALA A 2 11.68 3.44 22.53
C ALA A 2 12.14 2.10 21.93
N LEU A 3 11.40 1.01 22.16
CA LEU A 3 11.71 -0.28 21.57
C LEU A 3 11.69 -0.15 20.05
N ARG A 4 12.87 -0.13 19.43
CA ARG A 4 13.09 -0.33 17.99
C ARG A 4 12.59 -1.73 17.60
N ARG A 5 11.29 -2.00 17.68
CA ARG A 5 10.71 -3.21 17.07
C ARG A 5 10.69 -2.93 15.56
N PRO A 6 11.63 -3.50 14.78
CA PRO A 6 11.69 -3.30 13.33
C PRO A 6 10.59 -4.10 12.61
N ASP A 7 9.80 -4.82 13.39
CA ASP A 7 8.86 -5.86 13.00
C ASP A 7 7.48 -5.54 13.59
N VAL A 8 7.06 -4.27 13.48
CA VAL A 8 5.68 -3.88 13.81
C VAL A 8 4.91 -3.74 12.51
N TRP A 9 3.92 -4.61 12.35
CA TRP A 9 2.92 -4.55 11.30
C TRP A 9 1.60 -4.03 11.90
N PRO A 10 1.07 -2.89 11.44
CA PRO A 10 -0.22 -2.41 11.92
C PRO A 10 -1.34 -3.28 11.31
N GLN A 11 -1.89 -4.17 12.15
CA GLN A 11 -2.97 -5.06 11.74
C GLN A 11 -4.31 -4.32 11.67
N GLY A 12 -5.02 -4.49 10.55
CA GLY A 12 -6.36 -3.92 10.36
C GLY A 12 -6.38 -2.51 9.75
N ASP A 13 -5.25 -2.04 9.22
CA ASP A 13 -5.20 -0.79 8.47
C ASP A 13 -5.86 -0.94 7.10
N LEU A 14 -6.93 -0.19 6.85
CA LEU A 14 -7.67 -0.24 5.59
C LEU A 14 -6.80 0.19 4.40
N ALA A 15 -5.90 1.16 4.60
CA ALA A 15 -4.99 1.62 3.56
C ALA A 15 -4.01 0.51 3.12
N LEU A 16 -3.46 -0.25 4.08
CA LEU A 16 -2.62 -1.41 3.78
C LEU A 16 -3.42 -2.52 3.13
N ALA A 17 -4.66 -2.77 3.58
CA ALA A 17 -5.53 -3.77 2.97
C ALA A 17 -5.83 -3.44 1.49
N VAL A 18 -6.12 -2.18 1.19
CA VAL A 18 -6.37 -1.69 -0.18
C VAL A 18 -5.09 -1.77 -1.02
N ALA A 19 -3.95 -1.30 -0.49
CA ALA A 19 -2.67 -1.37 -1.18
C ALA A 19 -2.25 -2.81 -1.48
N LEU A 20 -2.45 -3.74 -0.52
CA LEU A 20 -2.19 -5.16 -0.72
C LEU A 20 -3.10 -5.76 -1.79
N ARG A 21 -4.38 -5.42 -1.76
CA ARG A 21 -5.34 -5.85 -2.79
C ARG A 21 -4.90 -5.38 -4.18
N GLU A 22 -4.47 -4.13 -4.30
CA GLU A 22 -4.01 -3.53 -5.56
C GLU A 22 -2.71 -4.16 -6.05
N VAL A 23 -1.69 -4.24 -5.19
CA VAL A 23 -0.37 -4.82 -5.52
C VAL A 23 -0.46 -6.31 -5.84
N LYS A 24 -1.28 -7.06 -5.12
CA LYS A 24 -1.47 -8.51 -5.34
C LYS A 24 -2.62 -8.83 -6.30
N HIS A 25 -3.30 -7.82 -6.86
CA HIS A 25 -4.47 -7.96 -7.73
C HIS A 25 -5.55 -8.90 -7.15
N LEU A 26 -5.79 -8.84 -5.84
CA LEU A 26 -6.78 -9.68 -5.17
C LEU A 26 -8.19 -9.17 -5.49
N ARG A 27 -9.13 -10.09 -5.71
CA ARG A 27 -10.55 -9.74 -5.94
C ARG A 27 -11.26 -9.29 -4.67
N VAL A 28 -10.79 -9.73 -3.51
CA VAL A 28 -11.38 -9.46 -2.21
C VAL A 28 -10.38 -8.66 -1.38
N LEU A 29 -10.90 -7.78 -0.52
CA LEU A 29 -10.07 -7.06 0.42
C LEU A 29 -9.47 -8.07 1.43
N PRO A 30 -8.14 -8.20 1.52
CA PRO A 30 -7.53 -9.21 2.37
C PRO A 30 -7.89 -8.97 3.84
N THR A 31 -8.25 -10.05 4.52
CA THR A 31 -8.63 -10.07 5.94
C THR A 31 -7.42 -9.80 6.83
N ARG A 32 -7.63 -9.43 8.11
CA ARG A 32 -6.52 -9.15 9.06
C ARG A 32 -5.51 -10.30 9.15
N ASP A 33 -5.99 -11.54 9.19
CA ASP A 33 -5.14 -12.73 9.21
C ASP A 33 -4.36 -12.91 7.91
N GLU A 34 -4.97 -12.68 6.75
CA GLU A 34 -4.29 -12.78 5.45
C GLU A 34 -3.23 -11.69 5.29
N GLN A 35 -3.50 -10.47 5.75
CA GLN A 35 -2.52 -9.39 5.80
C GLN A 35 -1.33 -9.78 6.68
N GLN A 36 -1.58 -10.40 7.83
CA GLN A 36 -0.52 -10.86 8.72
C GLN A 36 0.29 -12.01 8.10
N LEU A 37 -0.36 -12.93 7.39
CA LEU A 37 0.30 -14.05 6.72
C LEU A 37 1.22 -13.53 5.60
N LEU A 38 0.72 -12.60 4.78
CA LEU A 38 1.49 -11.92 3.74
C LEU A 38 2.63 -11.09 4.32
N ALA A 39 2.40 -10.38 5.43
CA ALA A 39 3.44 -9.62 6.11
C ALA A 39 4.49 -10.51 6.77
N SER A 40 4.14 -11.76 7.11
CA SER A 40 5.08 -12.72 7.69
C SER A 40 6.14 -13.18 6.69
N ASP A 41 5.82 -13.18 5.39
CA ASP A 41 6.79 -13.43 4.30
C ASP A 41 7.90 -12.37 4.24
N TRP A 42 7.60 -11.16 4.72
CA TRP A 42 8.54 -10.03 4.74
C TRP A 42 9.29 -9.86 6.06
N ALA A 43 9.20 -10.84 6.98
CA ALA A 43 10.00 -10.81 8.20
C ALA A 43 11.51 -10.97 7.85
N PRO A 44 12.42 -10.24 8.52
CA PRO A 44 12.21 -9.31 9.66
C PRO A 44 11.98 -7.84 9.27
N TRP A 45 11.70 -7.55 8.00
CA TRP A 45 11.61 -6.19 7.44
C TRP A 45 10.16 -5.68 7.30
N ARG A 46 9.24 -6.13 8.17
CA ARG A 46 7.81 -5.84 8.05
C ARG A 46 7.49 -4.34 8.02
N SER A 47 8.22 -3.53 8.79
CA SER A 47 8.02 -2.08 8.80
C SER A 47 8.44 -1.39 7.48
N VAL A 48 9.41 -1.97 6.74
CA VAL A 48 9.79 -1.48 5.41
C VAL A 48 8.69 -1.78 4.40
N ALA A 49 8.15 -3.01 4.42
CA ALA A 49 7.04 -3.41 3.57
C ALA A 49 5.79 -2.54 3.79
N ALA A 50 5.44 -2.26 5.06
CA ALA A 50 4.34 -1.36 5.39
C ALA A 50 4.55 0.05 4.80
N ARG A 51 5.78 0.58 4.84
CA ARG A 51 6.10 1.91 4.30
C ARG A 51 6.03 1.94 2.76
N ILE A 52 6.45 0.86 2.09
CA ILE A 52 6.33 0.74 0.63
C ILE A 52 4.85 0.68 0.21
N LEU A 53 4.03 -0.11 0.91
CA LEU A 53 2.59 -0.19 0.65
C LEU A 53 1.91 1.16 0.88
N TRP A 54 2.30 1.88 1.94
CA TRP A 54 1.81 3.23 2.19
C TRP A 54 2.19 4.21 1.07
N ALA A 55 3.43 4.15 0.58
CA ALA A 55 3.88 4.96 -0.55
C ALA A 55 3.10 4.63 -1.84
N HIS A 56 2.80 3.35 -2.08
CA HIS A 56 1.97 2.93 -3.22
C HIS A 56 0.55 3.46 -3.10
N TYR A 57 -0.07 3.35 -1.92
CA TYR A 57 -1.40 3.91 -1.65
C TYR A 57 -1.44 5.43 -1.87
N LEU A 58 -0.42 6.15 -1.38
CA LEU A 58 -0.30 7.59 -1.59
C LEU A 58 -0.07 7.92 -3.06
N ALA A 59 0.72 7.14 -3.80
CA ALA A 59 0.92 7.34 -5.24
C ALA A 59 -0.38 7.10 -6.02
N ALA A 60 -1.12 6.05 -5.71
CA ALA A 60 -2.41 5.75 -6.33
C ALA A 60 -3.46 6.85 -6.08
N ARG A 61 -3.46 7.47 -4.89
CA ARG A 61 -4.40 8.56 -4.55
C ARG A 61 -3.89 9.96 -4.89
N GLY A 62 -2.57 10.14 -4.95
CA GLY A 62 -1.90 11.38 -5.35
C GLY A 62 -1.95 11.64 -6.84
N GLN A 63 -2.32 10.63 -7.65
CA GLN A 63 -2.52 10.76 -9.10
C GLN A 63 -3.86 11.41 -9.50
N CYS A 64 -4.58 12.08 -8.60
CA CYS A 64 -5.63 13.02 -9.00
C CYS A 64 -5.02 14.37 -9.39
N VAL A 65 -4.22 14.39 -10.46
CA VAL A 65 -4.13 15.58 -11.31
C VAL A 65 -4.90 15.26 -12.58
N PRO A 66 -6.17 15.69 -12.71
CA PRO A 66 -6.78 15.79 -14.02
C PRO A 66 -5.98 16.84 -14.80
N ASP A 67 -5.11 16.39 -15.71
CA ASP A 67 -4.64 17.27 -16.79
C ASP A 67 -5.86 17.54 -17.69
N ASN A 68 -6.51 18.65 -17.38
CA ASN A 68 -7.54 19.24 -18.21
C ASN A 68 -6.85 20.10 -19.27
N ASN A 69 -6.06 19.49 -20.16
CA ASN A 69 -5.54 20.18 -21.34
C ASN A 69 -6.14 19.57 -22.60
N GLY A 70 -7.25 20.17 -23.02
CA GLY A 70 -7.88 19.89 -24.30
C GLY A 70 -6.95 20.15 -25.48
N MET A 71 -7.25 19.45 -26.57
CA MET A 71 -7.04 19.90 -27.96
C MET A 71 -5.62 20.34 -28.33
N ARG A 72 -4.82 19.40 -28.85
CA ARG A 72 -3.86 19.71 -29.93
C ARG A 72 -4.06 18.75 -31.11
N VAL A 73 -5.17 18.95 -31.82
CA VAL A 73 -5.11 18.93 -33.28
C VAL A 73 -4.75 20.36 -33.69
N LEU A 74 -3.64 20.54 -34.39
CA LEU A 74 -3.29 21.59 -35.36
C LEU A 74 -1.77 21.56 -35.56
N GLY A 75 -1.36 21.22 -36.79
CA GLY A 75 0.01 21.09 -37.27
C GLY A 75 0.07 20.07 -38.39
#